data_AF-A0A966FCU3-F1
#
_entry.id   AF-A0A966FCU3-F1
#
_cell.length_a   1.000
_cell.length_b   1.000
_cell.length_c   1.000
_cell.angle_alpha   90.00
_cell.angle_beta   90.00
_cell.angle_gamma   90.00
#
_symmetry.space_group_name_H-M   'P 1'
#
loop_
_entity.id
_entity.type
_entity.pdbx_description
1 polymer ?
#
loop_
_entity_poly.entity_id
_entity_poly.type
_entity_poly.pdbx_seq_one_letter_code
_entity_poly.pdbx_strand_id
1 'polypeptide(L)'
;MPNKNSLFEIKFADQFKQDIKRLAKKYRQIKSDIKPIIEQLELGELIGVRIPETNDIFYKVRIKNSDIQKGKSGGYRLIYHVQGSTIIIMMTIYTKSEKEDISAKRIREILAEYENNNQ
;
A
#
# COMPACT_ATOMS: atom_id res chain seq x y z
N MET A 1 7.52 -21.03 17.97
CA MET A 1 7.41 -20.14 16.78
C MET A 1 5.93 -19.89 16.57
N PRO A 2 5.41 -18.66 16.51
CA PRO A 2 3.98 -18.50 16.30
C PRO A 2 3.69 -18.88 14.84
N ASN A 3 2.86 -19.91 14.68
CA ASN A 3 2.22 -20.26 13.42
C ASN A 3 1.49 -19.02 12.90
N LYS A 4 2.06 -18.36 11.89
CA LYS A 4 1.38 -17.25 11.23
C LYS A 4 0.34 -17.86 10.30
N ASN A 5 -0.88 -18.01 10.80
CA ASN A 5 -2.03 -18.40 10.00
C ASN A 5 -2.48 -17.16 9.21
N SER A 6 -1.77 -16.84 8.12
CA SER A 6 -2.12 -15.73 7.23
C SER A 6 -3.39 -16.09 6.46
N LEU A 7 -4.44 -15.29 6.61
CA LEU A 7 -5.71 -15.42 5.88
C LEU A 7 -5.62 -14.82 4.48
N PHE A 8 -4.75 -13.84 4.29
CA PHE A 8 -4.50 -13.19 3.01
C PHE A 8 -3.06 -13.33 2.56
N GLU A 9 -2.88 -13.60 1.26
CA GLU A 9 -1.61 -13.52 0.57
C GLU A 9 -1.32 -12.08 0.17
N ILE A 10 -0.15 -11.56 0.56
CA ILE A 10 0.28 -10.21 0.19
C ILE A 10 1.23 -10.27 -1.01
N LYS A 11 0.83 -9.63 -2.11
CA LYS A 11 1.63 -9.44 -3.32
C LYS A 11 2.06 -7.97 -3.45
N PHE A 12 3.12 -7.74 -4.21
CA PHE A 12 3.70 -6.41 -4.37
C PHE A 12 3.82 -6.05 -5.84
N ALA A 13 3.17 -4.96 -6.25
CA ALA A 13 3.35 -4.39 -7.57
C ALA A 13 4.77 -3.82 -7.74
N ASP A 14 5.27 -3.80 -8.97
CA ASP A 14 6.62 -3.29 -9.23
C ASP A 14 6.73 -1.79 -8.91
N GLN A 15 5.67 -1.02 -9.16
CA GLN A 15 5.57 0.37 -8.74
C GLN A 15 5.75 0.52 -7.22
N PHE A 16 5.10 -0.33 -6.41
CA PHE A 16 5.27 -0.33 -4.96
C PHE A 16 6.71 -0.63 -4.55
N LYS A 17 7.35 -1.64 -5.15
CA LYS A 17 8.77 -1.98 -4.86
C LYS A 17 9.69 -0.80 -5.16
N GLN A 18 9.48 -0.11 -6.29
CA GLN A 18 10.25 1.07 -6.67
C GLN A 18 10.02 2.23 -5.70
N ASP A 19 8.77 2.51 -5.34
CA ASP A 19 8.40 3.57 -4.41
C ASP A 19 8.98 3.35 -3.02
N ILE A 20 8.89 2.13 -2.49
CA ILE A 20 9.50 1.75 -1.22
C ILE A 20 11.01 1.95 -1.25
N LYS A 21 11.68 1.48 -2.31
CA LYS A 21 13.14 1.63 -2.45
C LYS A 21 13.55 3.10 -2.47
N ARG A 22 12.78 3.94 -3.16
CA ARG A 22 13.01 5.39 -3.24
C ARG A 22 12.77 6.06 -1.89
N LEU A 23 11.67 5.76 -1.22
CA LEU A 23 11.32 6.33 0.07
C LEU A 23 12.24 5.86 1.20
N ALA A 24 12.71 4.61 1.17
CA ALA A 24 13.66 4.07 2.15
C ALA A 24 15.02 4.79 2.14
N LYS A 25 15.38 5.46 1.05
CA LYS A 25 16.57 6.35 1.01
C LYS A 25 16.37 7.62 1.85
N LYS A 26 15.13 8.10 1.98
CA LYS A 26 14.79 9.35 2.67
C LYS A 26 14.29 9.11 4.10
N TYR A 27 13.59 8.02 4.33
CA TYR A 27 12.88 7.72 5.57
C TYR A 27 13.32 6.34 6.07
N ARG A 28 14.10 6.31 7.15
CA ARG A 28 14.74 5.09 7.65
C ARG A 28 13.74 4.14 8.29
N GLN A 29 12.64 4.68 8.83
CA GLN A 29 11.61 3.92 9.54
C GLN A 29 10.48 3.42 8.64
N ILE A 30 10.49 3.71 7.34
CA ILE A 30 9.37 3.34 6.45
C ILE A 30 9.00 1.85 6.52
N LYS A 31 9.98 0.95 6.60
CA LYS A 31 9.72 -0.49 6.72
C LYS A 31 9.03 -0.83 8.04
N SER A 32 9.51 -0.24 9.13
CA SER A 32 8.93 -0.38 10.47
C SER A 32 7.51 0.20 10.53
N ASP A 33 7.27 1.32 9.86
CA ASP A 33 5.97 2.01 9.83
C ASP A 33 4.92 1.23 9.03
N ILE A 34 5.34 0.50 7.98
CA ILE A 34 4.44 -0.28 7.12
C ILE A 34 4.21 -1.70 7.67
N LYS A 35 5.18 -2.27 8.40
CA LYS A 35 5.09 -3.64 8.89
C LYS A 35 3.78 -3.95 9.65
N PRO A 36 3.30 -3.11 10.60
CA PRO A 36 2.03 -3.35 11.27
C PRO A 36 0.82 -3.39 10.32
N ILE A 37 0.88 -2.63 9.23
CA ILE A 37 -0.17 -2.62 8.21
C ILE A 37 -0.20 -3.93 7.45
N ILE A 38 0.97 -4.45 7.07
CA ILE A 38 1.07 -5.74 6.39
C ILE A 38 0.56 -6.86 7.31
N GLU A 39 0.94 -6.86 8.59
CA GLU A 39 0.49 -7.85 9.56
C GLU A 39 -1.03 -7.84 9.76
N GLN A 40 -1.66 -6.66 9.83
CA GLN A 40 -3.12 -6.54 9.89
C GLN A 40 -3.80 -7.08 8.62
N LEU A 41 -3.26 -6.74 7.45
CA LEU A 41 -3.80 -7.20 6.17
C LEU A 41 -3.68 -8.72 6.01
N GLU A 42 -2.57 -9.33 6.44
CA GLU A 42 -2.38 -10.79 6.45
C GLU A 42 -3.38 -11.51 7.37
N LEU A 43 -3.83 -10.86 8.44
CA LEU A 43 -4.88 -11.35 9.34
C LEU A 43 -6.30 -11.08 8.81
N GLY A 44 -6.43 -10.53 7.60
CA GLY A 44 -7.71 -10.24 6.97
C GLY A 44 -8.41 -8.96 7.44
N GLU A 45 -7.70 -8.10 8.18
CA GLU A 45 -8.20 -6.79 8.54
C GLU A 45 -8.01 -5.81 7.37
N LEU A 46 -9.08 -5.60 6.58
CA LEU A 46 -9.09 -4.60 5.51
C LEU A 46 -9.16 -3.19 6.09
N ILE A 47 -8.01 -2.58 6.31
CA ILE A 47 -7.89 -1.23 6.87
C ILE A 47 -7.86 -0.14 5.79
N GLY A 48 -8.28 1.07 6.15
CA GLY A 48 -8.23 2.25 5.28
C GLY A 48 -9.58 2.68 4.72
N VAL A 49 -9.55 3.61 3.77
CA VAL A 49 -10.74 4.15 3.13
C VAL A 49 -10.81 3.65 1.70
N ARG A 50 -11.95 3.06 1.30
CA ARG A 50 -12.18 2.64 -0.08
C ARG A 50 -12.11 3.84 -1.02
N ILE A 51 -11.40 3.72 -2.14
CA ILE A 51 -11.32 4.75 -3.16
C ILE A 51 -12.56 4.62 -4.06
N PRO A 52 -13.44 5.63 -4.13
CA PRO A 52 -14.62 5.58 -4.99
C PRO A 52 -14.22 5.64 -6.49
N GLU A 53 -15.19 5.44 -7.37
CA GLU A 53 -15.01 5.60 -8.83
C GLU A 53 -14.03 4.59 -9.47
N THR A 54 -13.98 3.37 -8.93
CA THR A 54 -13.21 2.26 -9.51
C THR A 54 -14.10 1.02 -9.59
N ASN A 55 -14.04 0.31 -10.72
CA ASN A 55 -14.73 -0.98 -10.88
C ASN A 55 -14.13 -2.03 -9.93
N ASP A 56 -12.82 -1.92 -9.69
CA ASP A 56 -12.07 -2.74 -8.76
C ASP A 56 -12.11 -2.20 -7.33
N ILE A 57 -11.71 -3.03 -6.36
CA ILE A 57 -11.73 -2.66 -4.94
C ILE A 57 -10.34 -2.16 -4.53
N PHE A 58 -10.18 -0.83 -4.42
CA PHE A 58 -8.96 -0.22 -3.89
C PHE A 58 -9.19 0.45 -2.54
N TYR A 59 -8.20 0.35 -1.66
CA TYR A 59 -8.18 0.99 -0.34
C TYR A 59 -6.98 1.92 -0.21
N LYS A 60 -7.19 3.02 0.51
CA LYS A 60 -6.16 4.01 0.88
C LYS A 60 -5.95 4.02 2.39
N VAL A 61 -4.72 3.72 2.82
CA VAL A 61 -4.31 3.73 4.22
C VAL A 61 -3.43 4.95 4.50
N ARG A 62 -3.73 5.69 5.57
CA ARG A 62 -2.91 6.80 6.06
C ARG A 62 -1.98 6.30 7.16
N ILE A 63 -0.70 6.17 6.84
CA ILE A 63 0.33 5.66 7.75
C ILE A 63 1.10 6.86 8.30
N LYS A 64 1.34 6.89 9.62
CA LYS A 64 2.21 7.90 10.21
C LYS A 64 3.64 7.67 9.70
N ASN A 65 4.33 8.72 9.31
CA ASN A 65 5.75 8.67 9.01
C ASN A 65 6.50 9.02 10.30
N SER A 66 7.25 8.06 10.85
CA SER A 66 7.95 8.24 12.12
C SER A 66 9.24 9.06 12.00
N ASP A 67 9.77 9.24 10.78
CA ASP A 67 10.95 10.05 10.51
C ASP A 67 10.64 11.57 10.46
N ILE A 68 9.36 11.99 10.53
CA ILE A 68 8.97 13.40 10.50
C ILE A 68 8.18 13.79 11.76
N GLN A 69 8.39 15.00 12.27
CA GLN A 69 7.60 15.58 13.37
C GLN A 69 6.22 16.10 12.90
N LYS A 70 5.60 15.42 11.93
CA LYS A 70 4.26 15.73 11.43
C LYS A 70 3.35 14.54 11.71
N GLY A 71 2.08 14.82 12.03
CA GLY A 71 1.06 13.78 12.21
C GLY A 71 0.76 13.02 10.90
N LYS A 72 -0.26 12.16 10.92
CA LYS A 72 -0.69 11.35 9.75
C LYS A 72 -0.96 12.18 8.49
N SER A 73 -1.27 13.48 8.62
CA SER A 73 -1.46 14.40 7.51
C SER A 73 -0.21 14.59 6.63
N GLY A 74 0.99 14.48 7.19
CA GLY A 74 2.25 14.53 6.46
C GLY A 74 2.84 13.16 6.14
N GLY A 75 2.20 12.08 6.61
CA GLY A 75 2.72 10.71 6.52
C GLY A 75 2.56 10.06 5.13
N TYR A 76 2.62 8.73 5.13
CA TYR A 76 2.48 7.94 3.92
C TYR A 76 1.01 7.68 3.58
N ARG A 77 0.73 7.59 2.28
CA ARG A 77 -0.47 7.01 1.70
C ARG A 77 -0.06 5.74 1.02
N LEU A 78 -0.52 4.62 1.57
CA LEU A 78 -0.43 3.32 0.94
C LEU A 78 -1.73 3.05 0.21
N ILE A 79 -1.64 2.53 -1.00
CA ILE A 79 -2.79 2.03 -1.76
C ILE A 79 -2.60 0.55 -2.02
N TYR A 80 -3.64 -0.22 -1.75
CA TYR A 80 -3.68 -1.64 -2.06
C TYR A 80 -5.00 -2.01 -2.74
N HIS A 81 -4.96 -3.09 -3.53
CA HIS A 81 -6.09 -3.69 -4.21
C HIS A 81 -6.42 -5.04 -3.56
N VAL A 82 -7.70 -5.35 -3.39
CA VAL A 82 -8.15 -6.68 -2.96
C VAL A 82 -8.59 -7.45 -4.19
N GLN A 83 -7.85 -8.50 -4.51
CA GLN A 83 -8.15 -9.40 -5.63
C GLN A 83 -8.80 -10.68 -5.10
N GLY A 84 -10.04 -10.93 -5.50
CA GLY A 84 -10.82 -12.07 -5.01
C GLY A 84 -11.05 -11.99 -3.49
N SER A 85 -10.98 -13.14 -2.81
CA SER A 85 -11.31 -13.23 -1.37
C SER A 85 -10.10 -13.29 -0.45
N THR A 86 -8.90 -13.55 -0.96
CA THR A 86 -7.71 -13.86 -0.12
C THR A 86 -6.42 -13.23 -0.63
N ILE A 87 -6.44 -12.40 -1.67
CA ILE A 87 -5.21 -11.77 -2.22
C ILE A 87 -5.29 -10.26 -2.04
N ILE A 88 -4.21 -9.68 -1.51
CA ILE A 88 -4.01 -8.23 -1.42
C ILE A 88 -2.77 -7.86 -2.22
N ILE A 89 -2.93 -6.94 -3.16
CA ILE A 89 -1.85 -6.40 -3.98
C ILE A 89 -1.49 -5.01 -3.49
N MET A 90 -0.28 -4.84 -2.99
CA MET A 90 0.27 -3.55 -2.60
C MET A 90 0.67 -2.78 -3.86
N MET A 91 -0.06 -1.72 -4.18
CA MET A 91 0.01 -1.05 -5.49
C MET A 91 1.09 0.04 -5.53
N THR A 92 1.04 0.97 -4.59
CA THR A 92 1.95 2.12 -4.53
C THR A 92 1.93 2.75 -3.15
N ILE A 93 2.98 3.50 -2.84
CA ILE A 93 3.10 4.28 -1.60
C ILE A 93 3.79 5.61 -1.87
N TYR A 94 3.29 6.67 -1.26
CA TYR A 94 3.87 8.01 -1.40
C TYR A 94 3.62 8.85 -0.14
N THR A 95 4.38 9.92 0.05
CA THR A 95 4.11 10.89 1.13
C THR A 95 3.24 12.04 0.60
N LYS A 96 2.45 12.67 1.48
CA LYS A 96 1.67 13.88 1.10
C LYS A 96 2.56 15.00 0.54
N SER A 97 3.76 15.11 1.10
CA SER A 97 4.70 16.17 0.74
C SER A 97 5.29 16.00 -0.66
N GLU A 98 5.31 14.78 -1.20
CA GLU A 98 5.82 14.52 -2.55
C GLU A 98 4.73 14.52 -3.62
N LYS A 99 3.48 14.17 -3.27
CA LYS A 99 2.34 14.12 -4.19
C LYS A 99 1.04 14.46 -3.45
N GLU A 100 0.21 15.34 -4.03
CA GLU A 100 -1.07 15.74 -3.43
C GLU A 100 -2.07 14.59 -3.37
N ASP A 101 -2.35 13.93 -4.49
CA ASP A 101 -3.09 12.68 -4.56
C ASP A 101 -2.84 11.98 -5.92
N ILE A 102 -2.91 10.65 -5.91
CA ILE A 102 -2.84 9.84 -7.13
C ILE A 102 -4.25 9.70 -7.73
N SER A 103 -4.36 9.90 -9.04
CA SER A 103 -5.65 9.80 -9.73
C SER A 103 -6.11 8.34 -9.84
N ALA A 104 -7.44 8.13 -9.87
CA ALA A 104 -8.02 6.80 -10.11
C ALA A 104 -7.50 6.18 -11.42
N LYS A 105 -7.27 7.00 -12.45
CA LYS A 105 -6.66 6.57 -13.72
C LYS A 105 -5.28 5.93 -13.49
N ARG A 106 -4.38 6.61 -12.76
CA ARG A 106 -3.03 6.07 -12.51
C ARG A 106 -3.07 4.80 -11.67
N ILE A 107 -4.01 4.68 -10.72
CA ILE A 107 -4.18 3.46 -9.93
C ILE A 107 -4.51 2.26 -10.85
N ARG A 108 -5.42 2.46 -11.82
CA ARG A 108 -5.78 1.41 -12.79
C ARG A 108 -4.62 1.06 -13.72
N GLU A 109 -3.84 2.05 -14.15
CA GLU A 109 -2.62 1.80 -14.94
C GLU A 109 -1.64 0.90 -14.18
N ILE A 110 -1.42 1.15 -12.88
CA ILE A 110 -0.54 0.31 -12.06
C ILE A 110 -1.10 -1.12 -11.95
N LEU A 111 -2.43 -1.28 -11.87
CA LEU A 111 -3.05 -2.62 -11.86
C LEU A 111 -2.82 -3.35 -13.18
N ALA A 112 -3.08 -2.70 -14.31
CA ALA A 112 -2.85 -3.28 -15.62
C ALA A 112 -1.36 -3.61 -15.85
N GLU A 113 -0.43 -2.74 -15.43
CA GLU A 113 1.00 -3.00 -15.45
C GLU A 113 1.36 -4.25 -14.62
N TYR A 114 0.76 -4.40 -13.44
CA TYR A 114 0.96 -5.57 -12.58
C TYR A 114 0.43 -6.86 -13.23
N GLU A 115 -0.79 -6.84 -13.75
CA GLU A 115 -1.41 -8.01 -14.39
C GLU A 115 -0.59 -8.48 -15.59
N ASN A 116 -0.17 -7.56 -16.46
CA ASN A 116 0.65 -7.88 -17.64
C ASN A 116 2.02 -8.49 -17.28
N ASN A 117 2.63 -8.07 -16.16
CA ASN A 117 3.93 -8.59 -15.72
C ASN A 117 3.85 -9.94 -15.01
N ASN A 118 2.66 -10.36 -14.56
CA ASN A 118 2.43 -11.60 -13.82
C ASN A 118 1.57 -12.60 -14.61
N GLN A 119 1.37 -12.36 -15.90
CA GLN A 119 0.72 -13.24 -16.87
C GLN A 119 1.78 -14.02 -17.66
#